data_AF-A0A6P6VCW9-F1
#
_entry.id   AF-A0A6P6VCW9-F1
#
_cell.length_a   1.000
_cell.length_b   1.000
_cell.length_c   1.000
_cell.angle_alpha   90.00
_cell.angle_beta   90.00
_cell.angle_gamma   90.00
#
_symmetry.space_group_name_H-M   'P 1'
#
loop_
_entity.id
_entity.type
_entity.pdbx_description
1 polymer ?
#
loop_
_entity_poly.entity_id
_entity_poly.type
_entity_poly.pdbx_seq_one_letter_code
_entity_poly.pdbx_strand_id
1 'polypeptide(L)'
;MNVIASRDDIHTPTRQQQVASSLRPNFCQDLSDSICFYKTFSSATPNSLKIPRFIDHFINGTKTPMLLINTGNKNAQIGVKHKRLHQNWRDFILEHRLQHNETLVFVPEYENIFTVLVFDDTGVENIFPWYHTFNIYSNA
;
A
#
# COMPACT_ATOMS: atom_id res chain seq x y z
N MET A 1 17.44 31.73 50.10
CA MET A 1 18.04 31.29 48.82
C MET A 1 18.39 29.82 48.96
N ASN A 2 17.71 28.94 48.23
CA ASN A 2 18.17 27.57 48.03
C ASN A 2 17.75 27.09 46.65
N VAL A 3 18.71 26.44 46.00
CA VAL A 3 18.85 26.24 44.56
C VAL A 3 17.81 25.26 44.04
N ILE A 4 17.09 25.67 42.99
CA ILE A 4 16.24 24.79 42.19
C ILE A 4 17.18 23.86 41.42
N ALA A 5 17.18 22.57 41.76
CA ALA A 5 17.81 21.55 40.95
C ALA A 5 17.08 21.52 39.60
N SER A 6 17.75 22.01 38.55
CA SER A 6 17.35 21.80 37.17
C SER A 6 17.40 20.28 36.92
N ARG A 7 16.24 19.67 36.69
CA ARG A 7 16.19 18.35 36.10
C ARG A 7 16.75 18.50 34.70
N ASP A 8 17.98 18.03 34.51
CA ASP A 8 18.51 17.78 33.19
C ASP A 8 17.53 16.85 32.46
N ASP A 9 16.77 17.42 31.53
CA ASP A 9 16.05 16.66 30.52
C ASP A 9 17.10 15.85 29.76
N ILE A 10 17.19 14.56 30.07
CA ILE A 10 17.98 13.61 29.30
C ILE A 10 17.34 13.57 27.92
N HIS A 11 17.84 14.41 27.01
CA HIS A 11 17.49 14.37 25.60
C HIS A 11 18.12 13.11 25.02
N THR A 12 17.45 11.97 25.19
CA THR A 12 17.80 10.74 24.47
C THR A 12 17.83 11.08 22.99
N PRO A 13 18.95 10.88 22.28
CA PRO A 13 19.06 11.27 20.89
C PRO A 13 18.04 10.49 20.07
N THR A 14 17.04 11.18 19.53
CA THR A 14 16.05 10.57 18.66
C THR A 14 16.68 10.42 17.27
N ARG A 15 16.82 9.18 16.79
CA ARG A 15 17.28 8.93 15.43
C ARG A 15 16.13 9.23 14.47
N GLN A 16 16.34 10.23 13.62
CA GLN A 16 15.43 10.58 12.53
C GLN A 16 15.92 9.90 11.24
N GLN A 17 15.01 9.24 10.54
CA GLN A 17 15.26 8.69 9.20
C GLN A 17 14.12 9.05 8.26
N GLN A 18 14.44 9.50 7.06
CA GLN A 18 13.46 9.69 6.00
C GLN A 18 13.24 8.35 5.29
N VAL A 19 11.98 7.97 5.11
CA VAL A 19 11.58 6.76 4.40
C VAL A 19 10.56 7.09 3.33
N ALA A 20 10.46 6.21 2.33
CA ALA A 20 9.44 6.27 1.30
C ALA A 20 8.63 4.99 1.27
N SER A 21 7.31 5.09 1.11
CA SER A 21 6.41 3.95 0.97
C SER A 21 5.15 4.34 0.20
N SER A 22 4.51 3.36 -0.42
CA SER A 22 3.16 3.49 -0.96
C SER A 22 2.15 3.81 0.15
N LEU A 23 2.40 3.29 1.36
CA LEU A 23 1.56 3.52 2.53
C LEU A 23 1.82 4.92 3.13
N ARG A 24 0.75 5.66 3.39
CA ARG A 24 0.83 6.96 4.06
C ARG A 24 1.14 6.81 5.56
N PRO A 25 1.84 7.78 6.18
CA PRO A 25 1.97 7.82 7.63
C PRO A 25 0.58 8.00 8.27
N ASN A 26 0.38 7.43 9.46
CA ASN A 26 -0.90 7.44 10.19
C ASN A 26 -2.04 6.74 9.46
N PHE A 27 -1.72 5.67 8.73
CA PHE A 27 -2.71 4.74 8.20
C PHE A 27 -3.49 4.11 9.36
N CYS A 28 -4.65 4.68 9.71
CA CYS A 28 -5.56 4.16 10.71
C CYS A 28 -6.68 3.40 10.00
N GLN A 29 -6.71 2.07 10.15
CA GLN A 29 -7.85 1.28 9.72
C GLN A 29 -8.92 1.38 10.81
N ASP A 30 -9.93 2.20 10.59
CA ASP A 30 -11.14 2.23 11.44
C ASP A 30 -12.10 1.06 11.11
N LEU A 31 -11.56 -0.04 10.57
CA LEU A 31 -12.32 -1.18 10.08
C LEU A 31 -11.77 -2.44 10.75
N SER A 32 -12.36 -2.82 11.88
CA SER A 32 -12.02 -4.04 12.62
C SER A 32 -12.13 -5.34 11.80
N ASP A 33 -12.76 -5.28 10.61
CA ASP A 33 -13.02 -6.42 9.72
C ASP A 33 -12.27 -6.34 8.37
N SER A 34 -11.37 -5.37 8.20
CA SER A 34 -10.63 -5.18 6.94
C SER A 34 -9.49 -6.20 6.76
N ILE A 35 -9.54 -6.99 5.68
CA ILE A 35 -8.57 -8.04 5.40
C ILE A 35 -7.57 -7.61 4.31
N CYS A 36 -6.30 -7.52 4.68
CA CYS A 36 -5.20 -7.41 3.72
C CYS A 36 -5.01 -8.72 2.96
N PHE A 37 -4.58 -8.64 1.70
CA PHE A 37 -4.17 -9.81 0.93
C PHE A 37 -3.01 -9.48 0.01
N TYR A 38 -2.30 -10.51 -0.47
CA TYR A 38 -1.25 -10.31 -1.46
C TYR A 38 -1.44 -11.19 -2.69
N LYS A 39 -0.81 -10.78 -3.79
CA LYS A 39 -0.71 -11.53 -5.04
C LYS A 39 0.64 -11.33 -5.69
N THR A 40 1.23 -12.42 -6.14
CA THR A 40 2.42 -12.39 -6.99
C THR A 40 2.02 -12.09 -8.42
N PHE A 41 2.69 -11.13 -9.05
CA PHE A 41 2.53 -10.84 -10.46
C PHE A 41 3.26 -11.88 -11.31
N SER A 42 2.57 -12.36 -12.35
CA SER A 42 3.15 -13.28 -13.32
C SER A 42 3.05 -12.68 -14.71
N SER A 43 4.21 -12.41 -15.32
CA SER A 43 4.33 -11.96 -16.70
C SER A 43 3.78 -12.96 -17.73
N ALA A 44 3.54 -14.22 -17.36
CA ALA A 44 2.90 -15.22 -18.23
C ALA A 44 1.39 -14.94 -18.42
N THR A 45 0.76 -14.26 -17.46
CA THR A 45 -0.66 -13.86 -17.53
C THR A 45 -0.81 -12.38 -17.18
N PRO A 46 -0.19 -11.45 -17.95
CA PRO A 46 -0.03 -10.07 -17.54
C PRO A 46 -1.36 -9.33 -17.51
N ASN A 47 -2.27 -9.67 -18.44
CA ASN A 47 -3.56 -9.00 -18.56
C ASN A 47 -4.59 -9.44 -17.50
N SER A 48 -4.19 -10.26 -16.51
CA SER A 48 -5.17 -10.81 -15.59
C SER A 48 -4.63 -11.27 -14.23
N LEU A 49 -4.80 -10.43 -13.21
CA LEU A 49 -4.52 -10.77 -11.81
C LEU A 49 -5.78 -11.28 -11.11
N LYS A 50 -5.76 -12.52 -10.60
CA LYS A 50 -6.90 -13.10 -9.87
C LYS A 50 -6.96 -12.55 -8.45
N ILE A 51 -8.11 -11.99 -8.05
CA ILE A 51 -8.34 -11.50 -6.68
C ILE A 51 -9.04 -12.57 -5.80
N PRO A 52 -8.87 -12.51 -4.47
CA PRO A 52 -9.57 -13.40 -3.53
C PRO A 52 -11.10 -13.26 -3.60
N ARG A 53 -11.82 -14.34 -3.29
CA ARG A 53 -13.29 -14.35 -3.34
C ARG A 53 -13.95 -13.42 -2.32
N PHE A 54 -13.30 -13.19 -1.17
CA PHE A 54 -13.89 -12.35 -0.12
C PHE A 54 -14.09 -10.90 -0.56
N ILE A 55 -13.35 -10.45 -1.59
CA ILE A 55 -13.50 -9.11 -2.16
C ILE A 55 -14.90 -8.90 -2.74
N ASP A 56 -15.58 -9.98 -3.16
CA ASP A 56 -16.97 -9.92 -3.61
C ASP A 56 -17.95 -9.42 -2.52
N HIS A 57 -17.57 -9.46 -1.23
CA HIS A 57 -18.38 -8.92 -0.13
C HIS A 57 -18.43 -7.39 -0.10
N PHE A 58 -17.42 -6.73 -0.66
CA PHE A 58 -17.29 -5.27 -0.59
C PHE A 58 -17.49 -4.59 -1.93
N ILE A 59 -17.29 -5.29 -3.04
CA ILE A 59 -17.57 -4.72 -4.36
C ILE A 59 -19.03 -4.98 -4.74
N ASN A 60 -19.77 -3.90 -4.98
CA ASN A 60 -21.15 -3.98 -5.44
C ASN A 60 -21.23 -4.58 -6.86
N GLY A 61 -21.69 -5.83 -6.97
CA GLY A 61 -21.84 -6.57 -8.22
C GLY A 61 -22.93 -6.06 -9.17
N THR A 62 -23.75 -5.07 -8.77
CA THR A 62 -24.75 -4.44 -9.64
C THR A 62 -24.18 -3.30 -10.50
N LYS A 63 -22.99 -2.81 -10.17
CA LYS A 63 -22.20 -1.88 -11.00
C LYS A 63 -21.03 -2.66 -11.62
N THR A 64 -20.45 -2.16 -12.71
CA THR A 64 -19.13 -2.65 -13.16
C THR A 64 -18.18 -2.56 -11.95
N PRO A 65 -17.70 -3.68 -11.40
CA PRO A 65 -17.01 -3.65 -10.12
C PRO A 65 -15.66 -2.97 -10.33
N MET A 66 -15.48 -1.77 -9.80
CA MET A 66 -14.25 -0.98 -9.91
C MET A 66 -13.56 -0.91 -8.55
N LEU A 67 -12.26 -1.19 -8.54
CA LEU A 67 -11.38 -0.95 -7.42
C LEU A 67 -10.60 0.34 -7.66
N LEU A 68 -10.51 1.19 -6.64
CA LEU A 68 -9.54 2.27 -6.62
C LEU A 68 -8.26 1.74 -5.97
N ILE A 69 -7.17 1.71 -6.73
CA ILE A 69 -5.85 1.34 -6.24
C ILE A 69 -5.03 2.61 -6.02
N ASN A 70 -4.65 2.87 -4.78
CA ASN A 70 -3.71 3.92 -4.40
C ASN A 70 -2.30 3.34 -4.38
N THR A 71 -1.34 4.10 -4.92
CA THR A 71 0.09 3.85 -4.79
C THR A 71 0.74 5.17 -4.45
N GLY A 72 1.03 5.43 -3.18
CA GLY A 72 1.42 6.76 -2.74
C GLY A 72 0.45 7.87 -3.17
N ASN A 73 0.96 8.90 -3.86
CA ASN A 73 0.17 10.03 -4.37
C ASN A 73 -0.52 9.76 -5.72
N LYS A 74 -0.41 8.54 -6.27
CA LYS A 74 -1.13 8.14 -7.49
C LYS A 74 -2.28 7.21 -7.16
N ASN A 75 -3.29 7.23 -8.03
CA ASN A 75 -4.38 6.28 -8.00
C ASN A 75 -4.73 5.78 -9.39
N ALA A 76 -5.28 4.57 -9.45
CA ALA A 76 -5.76 3.95 -10.68
C ALA A 76 -7.11 3.28 -10.42
N GLN A 77 -8.07 3.52 -11.30
CA GLN A 77 -9.34 2.80 -11.28
C GLN A 77 -9.22 1.52 -12.11
N ILE A 78 -9.32 0.37 -11.45
CA ILE A 78 -9.13 -0.94 -12.06
C ILE A 78 -10.46 -1.68 -12.09
N GLY A 79 -10.88 -2.10 -13.28
CA GLY A 79 -12.10 -2.88 -13.43
C GLY A 79 -11.89 -4.35 -13.12
N VAL A 80 -12.83 -4.92 -12.39
CA VAL A 80 -12.88 -6.33 -12.01
C VAL A 80 -13.84 -7.06 -12.94
N LYS A 81 -13.41 -8.19 -13.51
CA LYS A 81 -14.25 -9.08 -14.31
C LYS A 81 -13.94 -10.53 -13.96
N HIS A 82 -14.97 -11.32 -13.64
CA HIS A 82 -14.81 -12.73 -13.23
C HIS A 82 -13.74 -12.94 -12.14
N LYS A 83 -13.71 -12.07 -11.12
CA LYS A 83 -12.72 -12.10 -10.01
C LYS A 83 -11.28 -11.87 -10.47
N ARG A 84 -11.08 -11.08 -11.52
CA ARG A 84 -9.77 -10.70 -12.03
C ARG A 84 -9.70 -9.22 -12.33
N LEU A 85 -8.56 -8.61 -12.03
CA LEU A 85 -8.23 -7.26 -12.50
C LEU A 85 -8.05 -7.32 -14.01
N HIS A 86 -8.74 -6.43 -14.72
CA HIS A 86 -8.83 -6.47 -16.18
C HIS A 86 -8.72 -5.08 -16.79
N GLN A 87 -9.74 -4.22 -16.62
CA GLN A 87 -9.72 -2.88 -17.21
C GLN A 87 -8.67 -2.02 -16.51
N ASN A 88 -7.86 -1.29 -17.28
CA ASN A 88 -6.73 -0.44 -16.83
C ASN A 88 -5.62 -1.19 -16.07
N TRP A 89 -5.72 -2.51 -15.90
CA TRP A 89 -4.72 -3.32 -15.23
C TRP A 89 -3.39 -3.33 -16.00
N ARG A 90 -3.45 -3.35 -17.33
CA ARG A 90 -2.26 -3.29 -18.18
C ARG A 90 -1.54 -1.95 -18.06
N ASP A 91 -2.28 -0.85 -17.95
CA ASP A 91 -1.69 0.47 -17.78
C ASP A 91 -1.01 0.59 -16.42
N PHE A 92 -1.62 0.03 -15.36
CA PHE A 92 -1.02 -0.10 -14.05
C PHE A 92 0.32 -0.86 -14.10
N ILE A 93 0.37 -2.01 -14.78
CA ILE A 93 1.61 -2.79 -14.97
C ILE A 93 2.70 -1.96 -15.65
N LEU A 94 2.35 -1.23 -16.72
CA LEU A 94 3.32 -0.46 -17.49
C LEU A 94 3.83 0.74 -16.70
N GLU A 95 2.95 1.44 -15.99
CA GLU A 95 3.29 2.59 -15.15
C GLU A 95 4.23 2.18 -14.01
N HIS A 96 3.95 1.05 -13.35
CA HIS A 96 4.74 0.51 -12.25
C HIS A 96 5.89 -0.39 -12.70
N ARG A 97 6.03 -0.60 -14.02
CA ARG A 97 7.03 -1.51 -14.63
C ARG A 97 7.09 -2.86 -13.91
N LEU A 98 5.94 -3.46 -13.59
CA LEU A 98 5.90 -4.67 -12.77
C LEU A 98 6.71 -5.81 -13.39
N GLN A 99 7.57 -6.43 -12.60
CA GLN A 99 8.45 -7.54 -12.97
C GLN A 99 7.88 -8.88 -12.51
N HIS A 100 8.22 -9.93 -13.25
CA HIS A 100 7.82 -11.29 -12.90
C HIS A 100 8.25 -11.63 -11.46
N ASN A 101 7.34 -12.25 -10.69
CA ASN A 101 7.50 -12.60 -9.28
C ASN A 101 7.46 -11.45 -8.26
N GLU A 102 7.24 -10.21 -8.68
CA GLU A 102 6.96 -9.13 -7.72
C GLU A 102 5.65 -9.39 -6.97
N THR A 103 5.63 -9.06 -5.69
CA THR A 103 4.49 -9.28 -4.80
C THR A 103 3.75 -7.98 -4.55
N LEU A 104 2.46 -7.97 -4.86
CA LEU A 104 1.57 -6.86 -4.60
C LEU A 104 0.80 -7.13 -3.31
N VAL A 105 0.94 -6.27 -2.31
CA VAL A 105 0.18 -6.32 -1.05
C VAL A 105 -0.93 -5.28 -1.12
N PHE A 106 -2.17 -5.73 -1.05
CA PHE A 106 -3.37 -4.92 -1.07
C PHE A 106 -3.83 -4.68 0.36
N VAL A 107 -3.75 -3.43 0.79
CA VAL A 107 -4.15 -2.95 2.11
C VAL A 107 -5.46 -2.17 1.95
N PRO A 108 -6.59 -2.65 2.49
CA PRO A 108 -7.87 -1.96 2.36
C PRO A 108 -7.86 -0.63 3.12
N GLU A 109 -8.26 0.44 2.43
CA GLU A 109 -8.55 1.75 3.05
C GLU A 109 -10.05 1.95 3.28
N TYR A 110 -10.87 1.40 2.39
CA TYR A 110 -12.34 1.43 2.42
C TYR A 110 -12.90 0.28 1.58
N GLU A 111 -14.22 0.13 1.48
CA GLU A 111 -14.90 -1.01 0.82
C GLU A 111 -14.30 -1.41 -0.55
N ASN A 112 -13.99 -0.45 -1.42
CA ASN A 112 -13.44 -0.71 -2.75
C ASN A 112 -12.14 0.07 -3.03
N ILE A 113 -11.46 0.55 -1.99
CA ILE A 113 -10.24 1.34 -2.08
C ILE A 113 -9.12 0.57 -1.40
N PHE A 114 -8.03 0.33 -2.13
CA PHE A 114 -6.85 -0.36 -1.62
C PHE A 114 -5.61 0.50 -1.85
N THR A 115 -4.78 0.63 -0.82
CA THR A 115 -3.38 0.98 -1.02
C THR A 115 -2.60 -0.28 -1.39
N VAL A 116 -1.82 -0.20 -2.47
CA VAL A 116 -1.03 -1.33 -2.97
C VAL A 116 0.45 -1.04 -2.78
N LEU A 117 1.12 -1.93 -2.04
CA LEU A 117 2.57 -1.95 -1.92
C LEU A 117 3.10 -2.97 -2.92
N VAL A 118 4.20 -2.66 -3.60
CA VAL A 118 4.86 -3.56 -4.56
C VAL A 118 6.20 -3.95 -3.99
N PHE A 119 6.44 -5.24 -3.80
CA PHE A 119 7.69 -5.79 -3.29
C PHE A 119 8.42 -6.56 -4.39
N ASP A 120 9.74 -6.41 -4.43
CA ASP A 120 10.60 -7.25 -5.26
C ASP A 120 10.67 -8.71 -4.72
N ASP A 121 11.42 -9.55 -5.41
CA ASP A 121 11.62 -10.95 -5.03
C ASP A 121 12.51 -11.15 -3.79
N THR A 122 13.16 -10.08 -3.30
CA THR A 122 13.90 -10.05 -2.05
C THR A 122 13.04 -9.62 -0.84
N GLY A 123 11.82 -9.14 -1.11
CA GLY A 123 10.90 -8.66 -0.08
C GLY A 123 11.10 -7.20 0.30
N VAL A 124 11.78 -6.41 -0.54
CA VAL A 124 11.94 -4.95 -0.37
C VAL A 124 10.87 -4.23 -1.18
N GLU A 125 10.23 -3.21 -0.59
CA GLU A 125 9.23 -2.40 -1.31
C GLU A 125 9.92 -1.60 -2.43
N ASN A 126 9.41 -1.73 -3.64
CA ASN A 126 9.83 -0.94 -4.79
C ASN A 126 9.47 0.53 -4.57
N ILE A 127 10.45 1.42 -4.71
CA ILE A 127 10.25 2.85 -4.49
C ILE A 127 9.97 3.57 -5.81
N PHE A 128 8.80 4.20 -5.91
CA PHE A 128 8.42 5.01 -7.06
C PHE A 128 8.43 6.52 -6.74
N PRO A 129 8.64 7.41 -7.73
CA PRO A 129 8.71 8.86 -7.50
C PRO A 129 7.47 9.50 -6.88
N TRP A 130 6.32 8.82 -6.96
CA TRP A 130 5.06 9.30 -6.41
C TRP A 130 4.75 8.76 -5.02
N TYR A 131 5.65 7.97 -4.42
CA TYR A 131 5.46 7.45 -3.06
C TYR A 131 5.46 8.54 -2.00
N HIS A 132 4.78 8.28 -0.90
CA HIS A 132 4.84 9.19 0.25
C HIS A 132 6.24 9.17 0.82
N THR A 133 6.74 10.34 1.21
CA THR A 133 8.01 10.47 1.92
C THR A 133 7.74 11.08 3.28
N PHE A 134 8.22 10.44 4.33
CA PHE A 134 7.97 10.87 5.71
C PHE A 134 9.14 10.53 6.63
N ASN A 135 9.21 11.22 7.75
CA ASN A 135 10.21 10.96 8.77
C ASN A 135 9.69 9.93 9.77
N ILE A 136 10.49 8.90 10.03
CA ILE A 136 10.33 8.02 11.18
C ILE A 136 11.29 8.45 12.28
N TYR A 137 10.81 8.37 13.52
CA TYR A 137 11.57 8.68 14.72
C TYR A 137 11.68 7.41 15.53
N SER A 138 12.90 7.08 15.93
CA SER A 138 13.17 5.95 16.83
C SER A 138 14.02 6.44 17.99
N ASN A 139 13.76 5.88 19.17
CA ASN A 139 14.67 6.05 20.28
C ASN A 139 15.96 5.30 19.93
N ALA A 140 17.11 5.98 20.03
CA ALA A 140 18.41 5.37 19.81
C ALA A 140 18.78 4.37 20.90
#